data_AF-A0AAW2S930-F1
#
_entry.id   AF-A0AAW2S930-F1
#
_cell.length_a   1.000
_cell.length_b   1.000
_cell.length_c   1.000
_cell.angle_alpha   90.00
_cell.angle_beta   90.00
_cell.angle_gamma   90.00
#
_symmetry.space_group_name_H-M   'P 1'
#
loop_
_entity.id
_entity.type
_entity.pdbx_description
1 polymer ?
#
loop_
_entity_poly.entity_id
_entity_poly.type
_entity_poly.pdbx_seq_one_letter_code
_entity_poly.pdbx_strand_id
1 'polypeptide(L)'
;MASSSNPVHEKDKSKAPRSHFQPTVCLADWWLVKVEHDFQGSRLGVAGFTSREKQAMRVFSSAPILKTYGFSTLETTDGICVILDSLINKVRTLENGFSSDIVFFQLAKE
;
A
#
# COMPACT_ATOMS: atom_id res chain seq x y z
N MET A 1 -34.85 -22.85 48.21
CA MET A 1 -34.00 -23.52 47.21
C MET A 1 -34.05 -22.70 45.92
N ALA A 2 -32.87 -22.32 45.39
CA ALA A 2 -32.53 -21.64 44.11
C ALA A 2 -33.30 -20.32 43.78
N SER A 3 -32.72 -19.11 43.75
CA SER A 3 -31.57 -18.56 42.98
C SER A 3 -31.53 -18.95 41.51
N SER A 4 -31.83 -18.01 40.59
CA SER A 4 -30.79 -17.23 39.90
C SER A 4 -31.35 -16.25 38.85
N SER A 5 -30.62 -15.15 38.73
CA SER A 5 -30.76 -13.90 37.97
C SER A 5 -30.53 -13.97 36.45
N ASN A 6 -31.13 -13.01 35.71
CA ASN A 6 -30.78 -12.24 34.48
C ASN A 6 -29.54 -12.64 33.61
N PRO A 7 -29.39 -12.18 32.34
CA PRO A 7 -30.21 -11.26 31.53
C PRO A 7 -30.52 -11.76 30.08
N VAL A 8 -31.38 -11.04 29.36
CA VAL A 8 -31.55 -11.17 27.91
C VAL A 8 -30.25 -10.75 27.24
N HIS A 9 -29.56 -11.71 26.66
CA HIS A 9 -28.33 -11.55 25.90
C HIS A 9 -28.63 -10.70 24.67
N GLU A 10 -28.25 -9.41 24.69
CA GLU A 10 -28.16 -8.60 23.47
C GLU A 10 -27.19 -9.32 22.53
N LYS A 11 -27.76 -9.85 21.45
CA LYS A 11 -27.06 -10.61 20.44
C LYS A 11 -26.10 -9.67 19.73
N ASP A 12 -24.84 -9.70 20.15
CA ASP A 12 -23.71 -9.11 19.46
C ASP A 12 -23.85 -9.41 17.96
N LYS A 13 -24.10 -8.36 17.18
CA LYS A 13 -24.21 -8.44 15.72
C LYS A 13 -22.81 -8.71 15.21
N SER A 14 -22.44 -9.99 15.20
CA SER A 14 -21.26 -10.47 14.50
C SER A 14 -21.25 -9.86 13.10
N LYS A 15 -20.31 -8.93 12.85
CA LYS A 15 -20.08 -8.38 11.52
C LYS A 15 -19.66 -9.55 10.64
N ALA A 16 -20.60 -10.07 9.86
CA ALA A 16 -20.29 -11.04 8.83
C ALA A 16 -19.13 -10.51 7.97
N PRO A 17 -18.17 -11.35 7.56
CA PRO A 17 -17.05 -10.91 6.74
C PRO A 17 -17.60 -10.25 5.47
N ARG A 18 -17.22 -8.99 5.25
CA ARG A 18 -17.61 -8.22 4.05
C ARG A 18 -16.38 -8.13 3.16
N SER A 19 -16.52 -8.52 1.90
CA SER A 19 -15.58 -8.11 0.86
C SER A 19 -16.04 -6.77 0.28
N HIS A 20 -15.08 -5.90 0.01
CA HIS A 20 -15.29 -4.68 -0.74
C HIS A 20 -14.24 -4.58 -1.83
N PHE A 21 -14.60 -3.96 -2.94
CA PHE A 21 -13.63 -3.64 -3.97
C PHE A 21 -12.73 -2.51 -3.48
N GLN A 22 -11.43 -2.73 -3.43
CA GLN A 22 -10.45 -1.68 -3.16
C GLN A 22 -9.87 -1.16 -4.49
N PRO A 23 -9.83 0.17 -4.70
CA PRO A 23 -9.14 0.74 -5.84
C PRO A 23 -7.70 0.21 -5.89
N THR A 24 -7.33 -0.38 -7.02
CA THR A 24 -6.03 -1.05 -7.17
C THR A 24 -5.36 -0.60 -8.46
N VAL A 25 -4.08 -0.31 -8.40
CA VAL A 25 -3.24 0.05 -9.55
C VAL A 25 -2.01 -0.86 -9.61
N CYS A 26 -1.69 -1.33 -10.81
CA CYS A 26 -0.45 -2.09 -11.05
C CYS A 26 0.58 -1.16 -11.68
N LEU A 27 1.78 -1.11 -11.11
CA LEU A 27 2.89 -0.30 -11.58
C LEU A 27 4.03 -1.17 -12.10
N ALA A 28 4.46 -0.90 -13.32
CA ALA A 28 5.71 -1.35 -13.89
C ALA A 28 6.75 -0.22 -13.84
N ASP A 29 8.03 -0.59 -13.84
CA ASP A 29 9.18 0.33 -13.79
C ASP A 29 8.96 1.43 -12.73
N TRP A 30 8.72 1.02 -11.48
CA TRP A 30 8.33 1.91 -10.37
C TRP A 30 9.52 2.40 -9.55
N TRP A 31 9.38 3.51 -8.83
CA TRP A 31 10.42 4.15 -8.02
C TRP A 31 9.84 4.84 -6.77
N LEU A 32 10.70 5.19 -5.82
CA LEU A 32 10.29 5.93 -4.62
C LEU A 32 10.18 7.43 -4.89
N VAL A 33 9.20 8.07 -4.26
CA VAL A 33 8.99 9.52 -4.28
C VAL A 33 8.82 10.07 -2.86
N LYS A 34 9.19 11.33 -2.67
CA LYS A 34 8.89 12.08 -1.44
C LYS A 34 7.56 12.79 -1.63
N VAL A 35 6.64 12.60 -0.69
CA VAL A 35 5.32 13.23 -0.73
C VAL A 35 5.34 14.51 0.11
N GLU A 36 4.72 15.57 -0.38
CA GLU A 36 4.68 16.87 0.28
C GLU A 36 3.93 16.83 1.62
N HIS A 37 2.85 16.08 1.71
CA HIS A 37 2.09 15.93 2.95
C HIS A 37 2.57 14.69 3.70
N ASP A 38 2.99 14.87 4.94
CA ASP A 38 3.30 13.75 5.81
C ASP A 38 2.02 13.13 6.37
N PHE A 39 2.05 11.82 6.53
CA PHE A 39 1.04 11.08 7.27
C PHE A 39 1.73 10.32 8.39
N GLN A 40 1.46 10.70 9.64
CA GLN A 40 2.10 10.11 10.82
C GLN A 40 3.64 10.15 10.74
N GLY A 41 4.21 11.21 10.17
CA GLY A 41 5.66 11.34 9.96
C GLY A 41 6.22 10.56 8.77
N SER A 42 5.40 9.77 8.06
CA SER A 42 5.79 9.12 6.79
C SER A 42 5.51 10.04 5.61
N ARG A 43 6.55 10.28 4.79
CA ARG A 43 6.47 11.02 3.51
C ARG A 43 6.87 10.15 2.32
N LEU A 44 6.93 8.84 2.51
CA LEU A 44 7.36 7.91 1.48
C LEU A 44 6.18 7.51 0.61
N GLY A 45 6.26 7.76 -0.68
CA GLY A 45 5.30 7.29 -1.69
C GLY A 45 5.99 6.47 -2.77
N VAL A 46 5.20 5.91 -3.68
CA VAL A 46 5.68 5.26 -4.89
C VAL A 46 5.14 5.96 -6.13
N ALA A 47 5.94 5.97 -7.19
CA ALA A 47 5.49 6.34 -8.51
C ALA A 47 5.93 5.27 -9.50
N GLY A 48 5.30 5.24 -10.67
CA GLY A 48 5.61 4.24 -11.68
C GLY A 48 4.67 4.34 -12.85
N PHE A 49 4.86 3.47 -13.82
CA PHE A 49 4.01 3.44 -14.99
C PHE A 49 2.88 2.43 -14.83
N THR A 50 1.65 2.84 -15.12
CA THR A 50 0.50 1.95 -15.02
C THR A 50 0.60 0.79 -16.01
N SER A 51 0.59 -0.44 -15.49
CA SER A 51 0.53 -1.68 -16.26
C SER A 51 -0.93 -2.14 -16.33
N ARG A 52 -1.66 -1.72 -17.36
CA ARG A 52 -3.00 -2.25 -17.65
C ARG A 52 -3.15 -2.52 -19.14
N GLU A 53 -3.52 -3.76 -19.45
CA GLU A 53 -3.69 -4.20 -20.83
C GLU A 53 -4.68 -3.28 -21.58
N LYS A 54 -4.31 -2.88 -22.81
CA LYS A 54 -5.10 -2.02 -23.70
C LYS A 54 -5.33 -0.59 -23.21
N GLN A 55 -4.54 -0.10 -22.24
CA GLN A 55 -4.56 1.30 -21.81
C GLN A 55 -3.23 1.98 -22.07
N ALA A 56 -3.27 3.30 -22.29
CA ALA A 56 -2.07 4.11 -22.41
C ALA A 56 -1.27 4.05 -21.10
N MET A 57 0.04 3.83 -21.21
CA MET A 57 0.96 3.84 -20.07
C MET A 57 1.09 5.27 -19.54
N ARG A 58 0.66 5.48 -18.30
CA ARG A 58 0.73 6.79 -17.63
C ARG A 58 1.58 6.70 -16.38
N VAL A 59 2.25 7.80 -16.05
CA VAL A 59 2.90 7.91 -14.74
C VAL A 59 1.82 8.12 -13.69
N PHE A 60 1.85 7.27 -12.67
CA PHE A 60 1.08 7.39 -11.45
C PHE A 60 2.02 7.76 -10.31
N SER A 61 1.57 8.61 -9.39
CA SER A 61 2.26 8.95 -8.15
C SER A 61 1.28 8.81 -6.99
N SER A 62 1.71 8.13 -5.92
CA SER A 62 0.85 7.78 -4.80
C SER A 62 0.88 8.79 -3.66
N ALA A 63 -0.16 8.75 -2.82
CA ALA A 63 -0.09 9.27 -1.46
C ALA A 63 0.94 8.50 -0.61
N PRO A 64 1.25 8.92 0.63
CA PRO A 64 2.17 8.19 1.49
C PRO A 64 1.77 6.73 1.69
N ILE A 65 2.76 5.85 1.78
CA ILE A 65 2.57 4.42 2.05
C ILE A 65 2.06 4.27 3.49
N LEU A 66 0.90 3.65 3.62
CA LEU A 66 0.27 3.33 4.89
C LEU A 66 0.84 2.02 5.45
N LYS A 67 0.91 0.96 4.63
CA LYS A 67 1.44 -0.36 5.01
C LYS A 67 1.77 -1.22 3.79
N THR A 68 2.54 -2.28 4.01
CA THR A 68 2.89 -3.28 2.99
C THR A 68 2.31 -4.65 3.37
N TYR A 69 1.81 -5.37 2.37
CA TYR A 69 1.18 -6.69 2.52
C TYR A 69 2.05 -7.85 1.99
N GLY A 70 3.35 -7.61 1.85
CA GLY A 70 4.30 -8.54 1.27
C GLY A 70 5.44 -7.81 0.57
N PHE A 71 5.98 -8.41 -0.50
CA PHE A 71 7.10 -7.84 -1.25
C PHE A 71 6.66 -6.83 -2.33
N SER A 72 5.47 -7.03 -2.91
CA SER A 72 5.01 -6.29 -4.09
C SER A 72 3.67 -5.59 -3.91
N THR A 73 3.01 -5.70 -2.76
CA THR A 73 1.71 -5.08 -2.53
C THR A 73 1.78 -4.11 -1.36
N LEU A 74 1.33 -2.88 -1.58
CA LEU A 74 1.25 -1.83 -0.56
C LEU A 74 -0.10 -1.13 -0.60
N GLU A 75 -0.48 -0.53 0.51
CA GLU A 75 -1.66 0.32 0.63
C GLU A 75 -1.21 1.73 0.99
N THR A 76 -1.82 2.71 0.35
CA THR A 76 -1.55 4.13 0.53
C THR A 76 -2.61 4.76 1.42
N THR A 77 -2.31 5.92 1.97
CA THR A 77 -3.17 6.60 2.96
C THR A 77 -4.52 7.06 2.41
N ASP A 78 -4.65 7.19 1.10
CA ASP A 78 -5.91 7.42 0.37
C ASP A 78 -6.70 6.13 0.08
N GLY A 79 -6.26 4.98 0.60
CA GLY A 79 -6.96 3.70 0.50
C GLY A 79 -6.79 2.98 -0.83
N ILE A 80 -5.77 3.35 -1.62
CA ILE A 80 -5.43 2.69 -2.88
C ILE A 80 -4.44 1.56 -2.62
N CYS A 81 -4.69 0.39 -3.19
CA CYS A 81 -3.74 -0.71 -3.23
C CYS A 81 -2.84 -0.56 -4.47
N VAL A 82 -1.53 -0.62 -4.27
CA VAL A 82 -0.54 -0.59 -5.34
C VAL A 82 0.15 -1.94 -5.43
N ILE A 83 0.13 -2.53 -6.62
CA ILE A 83 0.84 -3.76 -6.97
C ILE A 83 2.07 -3.39 -7.80
N LEU A 84 3.23 -3.86 -7.37
CA LEU A 84 4.53 -3.59 -7.99
C LEU A 84 4.90 -4.80 -8.85
N ASP A 85 4.80 -4.64 -10.17
CA ASP A 85 4.94 -5.70 -11.18
C ASP A 85 6.38 -5.82 -11.72
N SER A 86 7.32 -5.10 -11.13
CA SER A 86 8.73 -5.13 -11.50
C SER A 86 9.63 -4.90 -10.29
N LEU A 87 10.94 -5.04 -10.50
CA LEU A 87 11.92 -4.49 -9.56
C LEU A 87 11.88 -2.97 -9.56
N ILE A 88 12.39 -2.38 -8.48
CA ILE A 88 12.51 -0.93 -8.31
C ILE A 88 13.48 -0.32 -9.33
N ASN A 89 13.07 0.76 -9.99
CA ASN A 89 13.93 1.60 -10.80
C ASN A 89 14.84 2.44 -9.89
N LYS A 90 16.08 1.98 -9.80
CA LYS A 90 17.12 2.59 -8.96
C LYS A 90 17.45 4.01 -9.40
N VAL A 91 17.58 4.23 -10.70
CA VAL A 91 17.99 5.53 -11.27
C VAL A 91 16.97 6.59 -10.90
N ARG A 92 15.68 6.36 -11.17
CA ARG A 92 14.61 7.30 -10.83
C ARG A 92 14.44 7.50 -9.32
N THR A 93 14.73 6.47 -8.52
CA THR A 93 14.72 6.58 -7.06
C THR A 93 15.83 7.52 -6.57
N LEU A 94 17.05 7.39 -7.12
CA LEU A 94 18.17 8.29 -6.82
C LEU A 94 17.88 9.73 -7.28
N GLU A 95 17.29 9.90 -8.47
CA GLU A 95 16.87 11.20 -9.00
C GLU A 95 15.85 11.91 -8.09
N ASN A 96 15.01 11.15 -7.37
CA ASN A 96 14.08 11.69 -6.36
C ASN A 96 14.74 11.96 -4.99
N GLY A 97 16.07 11.92 -4.93
CA GLY A 97 16.85 12.28 -3.76
C GLY A 97 16.82 11.24 -2.64
N PHE A 98 16.66 9.96 -2.99
CA PHE A 98 16.91 8.84 -2.09
C PHE A 98 18.36 8.37 -2.20
N SER A 99 18.92 7.90 -1.09
CA SER A 99 20.28 7.36 -1.07
C SER A 99 20.35 5.94 -1.64
N SER A 100 21.50 5.56 -2.17
CA SER A 100 21.76 4.21 -2.73
C SER A 100 21.48 3.08 -1.75
N ASP A 101 21.70 3.29 -0.45
CA ASP A 101 21.49 2.27 0.59
C ASP A 101 20.03 1.80 0.69
N ILE A 102 19.07 2.71 0.47
CA ILE A 102 17.63 2.41 0.48
C ILE A 102 17.27 1.44 -0.66
N VAL A 103 18.00 1.53 -1.76
CA VAL A 103 17.80 0.69 -2.94
C VAL A 103 18.35 -0.73 -2.73
N PHE A 104 19.32 -0.92 -1.83
CA PHE A 104 19.90 -2.23 -1.53
C PHE A 104 19.03 -3.11 -0.63
N PHE A 105 18.19 -2.53 0.24
CA PHE A 105 17.32 -3.31 1.14
C PHE A 105 16.31 -4.21 0.42
N GLN A 106 15.94 -3.89 -0.83
CA GLN A 106 15.07 -4.74 -1.65
C GLN A 106 15.82 -5.92 -2.30
N LEU A 107 17.16 -5.89 -2.37
CA LEU A 107 18.00 -6.94 -2.98
C LEU A 107 18.60 -7.92 -1.96
N ALA A 108 18.65 -7.57 -0.68
CA ALA A 108 19.26 -8.41 0.37
C ALA A 108 18.29 -9.46 0.98
N LYS A 109 17.17 -9.77 0.30
CA LYS A 109 16.22 -10.82 0.69
C LYS A 109 16.18 -11.99 -0.31
N GLU A 110 17.29 -12.23 -0.99
CA GLU A 110 17.53 -13.46 -1.76
C GLU A 110 18.59 -14.31 -1.05
#